data_AF-A0A9X2E2R3-F1
#
_entry.id   AF-A0A9X2E2R3-F1
#
_cell.length_a   1.000
_cell.length_b   1.000
_cell.length_c   1.000
_cell.angle_alpha   90.00
_cell.angle_beta   90.00
_cell.angle_gamma   90.00
#
_symmetry.space_group_name_H-M   'P 1'
#
loop_
_entity.id
_entity.type
_entity.pdbx_description
1 polymer ?
#
loop_
_entity_poly.entity_id
_entity_poly.type
_entity_poly.pdbx_seq_one_letter_code
_entity_poly.pdbx_strand_id
1 'polypeptide(L)'
;MPVSSQEWRLIRRPAGAPAPADFDLATTTVGDPGPGQVLVANQWLSVDPYTDKVARPVSEFGFDAAIDYRAGDPADLLTAAAPAGIDVYFDNVGGAQLQAALAAMNPFGRIALCGWISGYNATEPLPGPANLNLAITKRITLRGYLVGDHLDRAGDWVRTAARWLDDGSLRVRETVVEGIEHALDAFLGMMGGANTGKMLVRLASRTGREA
;
A
#
# COMPACT_ATOMS: atom_id res chain seq x y z
N MET A 1 -19.70 -5.97 28.87
CA MET A 1 -20.88 -6.46 28.13
C MET A 1 -20.47 -6.80 26.71
N PRO A 2 -20.80 -8.01 26.21
CA PRO A 2 -20.57 -8.37 24.82
C PRO A 2 -21.22 -7.38 23.87
N VAL A 3 -20.53 -7.03 22.78
CA VAL A 3 -21.02 -6.06 21.78
C VAL A 3 -21.29 -6.78 20.46
N SER A 4 -22.40 -6.42 19.82
CA SER A 4 -22.62 -6.81 18.43
C SER A 4 -21.65 -6.05 17.51
N SER A 5 -21.06 -6.75 16.56
CA SER A 5 -20.14 -6.22 15.55
C SER A 5 -20.44 -6.84 14.20
N GLN A 6 -20.07 -6.16 13.12
CA GLN A 6 -20.07 -6.72 11.77
C GLN A 6 -18.65 -6.98 11.31
N GLU A 7 -18.46 -7.99 10.46
CA GLU A 7 -17.18 -8.33 9.87
C GLU A 7 -17.36 -8.93 8.47
N TRP A 8 -16.42 -8.62 7.58
CA TRP A 8 -16.28 -9.33 6.32
C TRP A 8 -15.43 -10.57 6.52
N ARG A 9 -15.94 -11.72 6.08
CA ARG A 9 -15.27 -13.02 6.13
C ARG A 9 -14.88 -13.44 4.72
N LEU A 10 -13.63 -13.89 4.57
CA LEU A 10 -13.22 -14.64 3.39
C LEU A 10 -13.69 -16.09 3.57
N ILE A 11 -14.81 -16.45 2.94
CA ILE A 11 -15.42 -17.79 3.09
C ILE A 11 -14.84 -18.82 2.12
N ARG A 12 -14.19 -18.35 1.04
CA ARG A 12 -13.48 -19.18 0.08
C ARG A 12 -12.28 -18.42 -0.46
N ARG A 13 -11.13 -19.08 -0.60
CA ARG A 13 -9.97 -18.48 -1.26
C ARG A 13 -10.24 -18.40 -2.78
N PRO A 14 -10.15 -17.21 -3.41
CA PRO A 14 -10.39 -17.06 -4.84
C PRO A 14 -9.37 -17.85 -5.68
N ALA A 15 -9.81 -18.41 -6.79
CA ALA A 15 -8.94 -18.90 -7.85
C ALA A 15 -8.86 -17.83 -8.95
N GLY A 16 -7.88 -16.92 -8.85
CA GLY A 16 -7.77 -15.74 -9.71
C GLY A 16 -8.20 -14.46 -9.01
N ALA A 17 -8.85 -13.55 -9.75
CA ALA A 17 -9.35 -12.30 -9.17
C ALA A 17 -10.45 -12.59 -8.13
N PRO A 18 -10.48 -11.87 -6.99
CA PRO A 18 -11.54 -12.02 -5.99
C PRO A 18 -12.91 -11.65 -6.59
N ALA A 19 -13.91 -12.48 -6.29
CA ALA A 19 -15.30 -12.24 -6.66
C ALA A 19 -16.19 -12.07 -5.42
N PRO A 20 -17.35 -11.41 -5.52
CA PRO A 20 -18.25 -11.23 -4.37
C PRO A 20 -18.60 -12.55 -3.65
N ALA A 21 -18.72 -13.65 -4.39
CA ALA A 21 -19.04 -14.97 -3.85
C ALA A 21 -17.92 -15.58 -2.97
N ASP A 22 -16.74 -14.98 -2.91
CA ASP A 22 -15.65 -15.41 -2.04
C ASP A 22 -15.77 -14.84 -0.62
N PHE A 23 -16.71 -13.91 -0.40
CA PHE A 23 -16.86 -13.16 0.84
C PHE A 23 -18.28 -13.24 1.40
N ASP A 24 -18.39 -13.06 2.72
CA ASP A 24 -19.66 -12.95 3.43
C ASP A 24 -19.60 -11.84 4.48
N LEU A 25 -20.67 -11.04 4.59
CA LEU A 25 -20.81 -10.04 5.64
C LEU A 25 -21.59 -10.66 6.79
N ALA A 26 -20.91 -10.90 7.90
CA ALA A 26 -21.49 -11.55 9.06
C ALA A 26 -21.66 -10.58 10.23
N THR A 27 -22.69 -10.82 11.04
CA THR A 27 -22.78 -10.26 12.39
C THR A 27 -22.14 -11.23 13.37
N THR A 28 -21.34 -10.69 14.29
CA THR A 28 -20.64 -11.43 15.34
C THR A 28 -20.82 -10.75 16.70
N THR A 29 -20.55 -11.49 17.77
CA THR A 29 -20.54 -10.95 19.14
C THR A 29 -19.09 -10.92 19.62
N VAL A 30 -18.60 -9.73 19.96
CA VAL A 30 -17.28 -9.57 20.58
C VAL A 30 -17.47 -9.60 22.09
N GLY A 31 -16.83 -10.58 22.73
CA GLY A 31 -16.87 -10.76 24.19
C GLY A 31 -16.15 -9.65 24.96
N ASP A 32 -16.27 -9.71 26.28
CA ASP A 32 -15.53 -8.78 27.14
C ASP A 32 -14.03 -9.05 27.11
N PRO A 33 -13.18 -8.01 27.05
CA PRO A 33 -11.74 -8.19 27.07
C PRO A 33 -11.31 -8.85 28.39
N GLY A 34 -10.46 -9.87 28.31
CA GLY A 34 -9.84 -10.49 29.47
C GLY A 34 -8.74 -9.61 30.11
N PRO A 35 -8.10 -10.10 31.20
CA PRO A 35 -6.98 -9.38 31.81
C PRO A 35 -5.89 -9.03 30.79
N GLY A 36 -5.54 -7.73 30.69
CA GLY A 36 -4.54 -7.21 29.76
C GLY A 36 -5.02 -6.99 28.33
N GLN A 37 -6.30 -7.26 28.02
CA GLN A 37 -6.89 -6.99 26.71
C GLN A 37 -7.66 -5.67 26.72
N VAL A 38 -7.81 -5.08 25.53
CA VAL A 38 -8.64 -3.89 25.30
C VAL A 38 -9.59 -4.16 24.14
N LEU A 39 -10.81 -3.63 24.25
CA LEU A 39 -11.76 -3.62 23.14
C LEU A 39 -11.58 -2.31 22.36
N VAL A 40 -11.27 -2.43 21.07
CA VAL A 40 -11.07 -1.28 20.18
C VAL A 40 -12.28 -1.16 19.24
N ALA A 41 -12.83 0.05 19.15
CA ALA A 41 -13.83 0.36 18.13
C ALA A 41 -13.14 0.94 16.90
N ASN A 42 -13.18 0.22 15.78
CA ASN A 42 -12.71 0.74 14.50
C ASN A 42 -13.67 1.85 14.04
N GLN A 43 -13.13 3.02 13.73
CA GLN A 43 -13.89 4.13 13.12
C GLN A 43 -13.71 4.18 11.60
N TRP A 44 -12.65 3.56 11.11
CA TRP A 44 -12.24 3.58 9.72
C TRP A 44 -11.65 2.23 9.34
N LEU A 45 -11.93 1.78 8.12
CA LEU A 45 -11.17 0.73 7.46
C LEU A 45 -10.35 1.36 6.34
N SER A 46 -9.11 0.92 6.25
CA SER A 46 -8.22 1.25 5.16
C SER A 46 -8.31 0.16 4.11
N VAL A 47 -8.50 0.56 2.86
CA VAL A 47 -8.54 -0.35 1.71
C VAL A 47 -7.37 0.04 0.79
N ASP A 48 -6.45 -0.90 0.57
CA ASP A 48 -5.20 -0.69 -0.17
C ASP A 48 -5.11 -1.77 -1.27
N PRO A 49 -4.85 -1.45 -2.57
CA PRO A 49 -3.54 -1.07 -3.04
C PRO A 49 -3.54 -0.11 -4.26
N TYR A 50 -2.36 0.01 -4.90
CA TYR A 50 -2.03 0.54 -6.24
C TYR A 50 -3.10 1.40 -6.95
N THR A 51 -2.79 2.69 -7.16
CA THR A 51 -3.61 3.56 -8.02
C THR A 51 -3.06 3.60 -9.44
N ASP A 52 -3.88 3.11 -10.37
CA ASP A 52 -3.66 3.09 -11.81
C ASP A 52 -3.95 4.44 -12.47
N LYS A 53 -3.07 5.45 -12.33
CA LYS A 53 -3.22 6.73 -13.05
C LYS A 53 -1.87 7.36 -13.38
N VAL A 54 -1.21 6.91 -14.45
CA VAL A 54 0.08 7.46 -14.93
C VAL A 54 0.07 8.98 -15.14
N ALA A 55 -1.08 9.56 -15.49
CA ALA A 55 -1.17 11.01 -15.69
C ALA A 55 -1.11 11.85 -14.40
N ARG A 56 -1.49 11.28 -13.25
CA ARG A 56 -1.67 12.06 -12.00
C ARG A 56 -0.39 12.37 -11.24
N PRO A 57 0.58 11.45 -11.08
CA PRO A 57 1.86 11.78 -10.45
C PRO A 57 2.47 13.05 -11.06
N VAL A 58 2.42 13.17 -12.39
CA VAL A 58 2.97 14.32 -13.11
C VAL A 58 2.11 15.57 -12.94
N SER A 59 0.81 15.48 -13.27
CA SER A 59 -0.08 16.67 -13.27
C SER A 59 -0.40 17.22 -11.89
N GLU A 60 -0.40 16.38 -10.85
CA GLU A 60 -0.95 16.73 -9.53
C GLU A 60 0.09 16.65 -8.40
N PHE A 61 1.02 15.71 -8.45
CA PHE A 61 1.95 15.44 -7.35
C PHE A 61 3.39 15.90 -7.62
N GLY A 62 3.65 16.54 -8.76
CA GLY A 62 4.93 17.15 -9.08
C GLY A 62 6.03 16.17 -9.48
N PHE A 63 5.67 14.96 -9.93
CA PHE A 63 6.64 14.04 -10.52
C PHE A 63 7.07 14.53 -11.90
N ASP A 64 8.35 14.38 -12.23
CA ASP A 64 8.85 14.71 -13.58
C ASP A 64 8.35 13.70 -14.63
N ALA A 65 8.16 12.44 -14.22
CA ALA A 65 7.70 11.37 -15.09
C ALA A 65 6.88 10.32 -14.32
N ALA A 66 6.03 9.61 -15.05
CA ALA A 66 5.32 8.43 -14.56
C ALA A 66 5.32 7.38 -15.65
N ILE A 67 5.49 6.12 -15.24
CA ILE A 67 5.62 4.97 -16.14
C ILE A 67 4.39 4.07 -15.98
N ASP A 68 3.72 3.76 -17.09
CA ASP A 68 2.80 2.63 -17.12
C ASP A 68 3.61 1.34 -17.24
N TYR A 69 3.75 0.58 -16.15
CA TYR A 69 4.48 -0.68 -16.17
C TYR A 69 3.83 -1.75 -17.07
N ARG A 70 2.58 -1.55 -17.50
CA ARG A 70 1.88 -2.47 -18.41
C ARG A 70 2.19 -2.19 -19.88
N ALA A 71 2.81 -1.05 -20.19
CA ALA A 71 3.09 -0.62 -21.56
C ALA A 71 4.30 -1.33 -22.19
N GLY A 72 5.06 -2.10 -21.42
CA GLY A 72 6.27 -2.77 -21.93
C GLY A 72 7.13 -3.37 -20.83
N ASP A 73 8.37 -3.69 -21.19
CA ASP A 73 9.35 -4.19 -20.22
C ASP A 73 9.75 -3.08 -19.23
N PRO A 74 9.71 -3.33 -17.90
CA PRO A 74 10.05 -2.31 -16.91
C PRO A 74 11.46 -1.73 -17.03
N ALA A 75 12.45 -2.49 -17.52
CA ALA A 75 13.82 -1.99 -17.67
C ALA A 75 13.94 -1.00 -18.84
N ASP A 76 13.28 -1.29 -19.97
CA ASP A 76 13.22 -0.39 -21.12
C ASP A 76 12.49 0.91 -20.76
N LEU A 77 11.34 0.78 -20.09
CA LEU A 77 10.55 1.92 -19.65
C LEU A 77 11.32 2.80 -18.64
N LEU A 78 12.01 2.19 -17.68
CA LEU A 78 12.80 2.93 -16.70
C LEU A 78 14.01 3.62 -17.34
N THR A 79 14.69 2.96 -18.28
CA THR A 79 15.81 3.55 -19.01
C THR A 79 15.36 4.75 -19.85
N ALA A 80 14.19 4.67 -20.48
CA ALA A 80 13.62 5.78 -21.24
C ALA A 80 13.26 6.98 -20.35
N ALA A 81 12.71 6.73 -19.16
CA ALA A 81 12.32 7.79 -18.22
C ALA A 81 13.51 8.39 -17.44
N ALA A 82 14.55 7.59 -17.17
CA ALA A 82 15.72 7.97 -16.40
C ALA A 82 17.02 7.53 -17.12
N PRO A 83 17.37 8.16 -18.27
CA PRO A 83 18.51 7.73 -19.09
C PRO A 83 19.87 7.90 -18.39
N ALA A 84 19.94 8.73 -17.34
CA ALA A 84 21.13 8.91 -16.51
C ALA A 84 21.22 7.87 -15.36
N GLY A 85 20.30 6.91 -15.29
CA GLY A 85 20.17 5.97 -14.18
C GLY A 85 19.48 6.57 -12.96
N ILE A 86 19.42 5.79 -11.88
CA ILE A 86 18.77 6.18 -10.61
C ILE A 86 19.71 5.99 -9.41
N ASP A 87 19.65 6.90 -8.44
CA ASP A 87 20.49 6.86 -7.24
C ASP A 87 19.77 6.30 -6.00
N VAL A 88 18.44 6.35 -6.02
CA VAL A 88 17.56 5.86 -4.96
C VAL A 88 16.37 5.14 -5.58
N TYR A 89 16.02 3.98 -5.03
CA TYR A 89 14.81 3.27 -5.38
C TYR A 89 14.03 2.90 -4.10
N PHE A 90 12.75 3.24 -4.05
CA PHE A 90 11.86 2.87 -2.96
C PHE A 90 10.98 1.71 -3.42
N ASP A 91 11.30 0.50 -2.95
CA ASP A 91 10.66 -0.72 -3.44
C ASP A 91 9.46 -1.11 -2.57
N ASN A 92 8.28 -1.05 -3.16
CA ASN A 92 7.04 -1.57 -2.59
C ASN A 92 6.59 -2.88 -3.26
N VAL A 93 7.23 -3.27 -4.36
CA VAL A 93 6.67 -4.21 -5.32
C VAL A 93 7.48 -5.50 -5.40
N GLY A 94 8.80 -5.41 -5.53
CA GLY A 94 9.66 -6.53 -5.81
C GLY A 94 9.61 -7.01 -7.28
N GLY A 95 10.00 -8.26 -7.51
CA GLY A 95 9.88 -8.90 -8.83
C GLY A 95 10.61 -8.17 -9.97
N ALA A 96 9.96 -8.08 -11.14
CA ALA A 96 10.52 -7.45 -12.33
C ALA A 96 10.86 -5.96 -12.15
N GLN A 97 10.13 -5.26 -11.28
CA GLN A 97 10.37 -3.85 -10.95
C GLN A 97 11.71 -3.67 -10.22
N LEU A 98 11.98 -4.50 -9.20
CA LEU A 98 13.27 -4.50 -8.50
C LEU A 98 14.42 -4.89 -9.43
N GLN A 99 14.21 -5.87 -10.32
CA GLN A 99 15.21 -6.28 -11.30
C GLN A 99 15.56 -5.13 -12.26
N ALA A 100 14.57 -4.41 -12.76
CA ALA A 100 14.76 -3.22 -13.59
C ALA A 100 15.50 -2.11 -12.83
N ALA A 101 15.09 -1.85 -11.58
CA ALA A 101 15.76 -0.86 -10.73
C ALA A 101 17.24 -1.18 -10.54
N LEU A 102 17.60 -2.42 -10.19
CA LEU A 102 19.01 -2.87 -10.06
C LEU A 102 19.83 -2.63 -11.34
N ALA A 103 19.22 -2.87 -12.51
CA ALA A 103 19.85 -2.61 -13.80
C ALA A 103 20.09 -1.12 -14.05
N ALA A 104 19.15 -0.26 -13.67
CA ALA A 104 19.21 1.19 -13.83
C ALA A 104 19.99 1.93 -12.71
N MET A 105 20.30 1.27 -11.58
CA MET A 105 21.00 1.91 -10.47
C MET A 105 22.38 2.45 -10.90
N ASN A 106 22.70 3.65 -10.44
CA ASN A 106 24.06 4.18 -10.47
C ASN A 106 24.95 3.52 -9.40
N PRO A 107 26.28 3.59 -9.55
CA PRO A 107 27.18 3.14 -8.49
C PRO A 107 26.90 3.84 -7.15
N PHE A 108 26.96 3.09 -6.06
CA PHE A 108 26.64 3.52 -4.70
C PHE A 108 25.17 3.90 -4.46
N GLY A 109 24.29 3.48 -5.36
CA GLY A 109 22.86 3.65 -5.22
C GLY A 109 22.26 2.95 -3.99
N ARG A 110 21.06 3.39 -3.58
CA ARG A 110 20.37 2.87 -2.38
C ARG A 110 18.97 2.39 -2.71
N ILE A 111 18.62 1.21 -2.20
CA ILE A 111 17.30 0.62 -2.36
C ILE A 111 16.68 0.42 -0.97
N ALA A 112 15.57 1.10 -0.71
CA ALA A 112 14.76 0.90 0.49
C ALA A 112 13.69 -0.16 0.20
N LEU A 113 13.80 -1.32 0.83
CA LEU A 113 12.85 -2.43 0.67
C LEU A 113 11.71 -2.27 1.69
N CYS A 114 10.59 -1.70 1.23
CA CYS A 114 9.39 -1.47 2.04
C CYS A 114 8.40 -2.62 1.95
N GLY A 115 8.24 -3.22 0.76
CA GLY A 115 7.24 -4.25 0.52
C GLY A 115 7.55 -5.12 -0.69
N TRP A 116 6.80 -6.20 -0.84
CA TRP A 116 6.91 -7.17 -1.93
C TRP A 116 5.50 -7.56 -2.40
N ILE A 117 4.73 -6.58 -2.89
CA ILE A 117 3.32 -6.87 -3.23
C ILE A 117 3.18 -7.85 -4.39
N SER A 118 4.16 -7.94 -5.29
CA SER A 118 4.10 -8.83 -6.44
C SER A 118 4.13 -10.32 -6.07
N GLY A 119 4.51 -10.65 -4.83
CA GLY A 119 4.64 -12.03 -4.35
C GLY A 119 3.70 -12.42 -3.22
N TYR A 120 2.88 -11.51 -2.67
CA TYR A 120 2.01 -11.83 -1.52
C TYR A 120 1.01 -12.95 -1.79
N ASN A 121 0.59 -13.11 -3.05
CA ASN A 121 -0.34 -14.16 -3.45
C ASN A 121 0.35 -15.42 -4.01
N ALA A 122 1.68 -15.47 -4.02
CA ALA A 122 2.40 -16.64 -4.51
C ALA A 122 2.17 -17.83 -3.57
N THR A 123 1.80 -18.98 -4.12
CA THR A 123 1.61 -20.23 -3.37
C THR A 123 2.91 -21.02 -3.20
N GLU A 124 3.96 -20.60 -3.91
CA GLU A 124 5.30 -21.16 -3.86
C GLU A 124 6.31 -20.01 -3.77
N PRO A 125 7.52 -20.26 -3.24
CA PRO A 125 8.57 -19.25 -3.20
C PRO A 125 8.91 -18.72 -4.60
N LEU A 126 8.88 -17.40 -4.76
CA LEU A 126 9.35 -16.76 -5.98
C LEU A 126 10.88 -16.60 -5.94
N PRO A 127 11.56 -16.75 -7.09
CA PRO A 127 12.99 -16.43 -7.16
C PRO A 127 13.23 -14.94 -6.91
N GLY A 128 14.38 -14.63 -6.31
CA GLY A 128 14.88 -13.26 -6.23
C GLY A 128 15.27 -12.69 -7.59
N PRO A 129 15.66 -11.40 -7.66
CA PRO A 129 16.11 -10.79 -8.91
C PRO A 129 17.35 -11.50 -9.47
N ALA A 130 17.33 -11.84 -10.76
CA ALA A 130 18.38 -12.63 -11.40
C ALA A 130 19.71 -11.86 -11.54
N ASN A 131 19.68 -10.53 -11.37
CA ASN A 131 20.80 -9.62 -11.53
C ASN A 131 21.31 -9.04 -10.21
N LEU A 132 21.12 -9.76 -9.08
CA LEU A 132 21.57 -9.30 -7.76
C LEU A 132 23.09 -9.09 -7.68
N ASN A 133 23.87 -9.74 -8.56
CA ASN A 133 25.31 -9.50 -8.71
C ASN A 133 25.64 -8.01 -9.01
N LEU A 134 24.71 -7.24 -9.58
CA LEU A 134 24.87 -5.80 -9.78
C LEU A 134 25.02 -5.04 -8.46
N ALA A 135 24.47 -5.54 -7.36
CA ALA A 135 24.68 -4.93 -6.05
C ALA A 135 26.15 -4.92 -5.64
N ILE A 136 26.91 -5.95 -6.04
CA ILE A 136 28.35 -6.04 -5.79
C ILE A 136 29.09 -5.07 -6.71
N THR A 137 28.88 -5.18 -8.02
CA THR A 137 29.66 -4.43 -9.01
C THR A 137 29.40 -2.93 -8.94
N LYS A 138 28.17 -2.54 -8.59
CA LYS A 138 27.77 -1.15 -8.40
C LYS A 138 27.80 -0.70 -6.94
N ARG A 139 28.12 -1.57 -5.97
CA ARG A 139 28.14 -1.25 -4.53
C ARG A 139 26.80 -0.66 -4.03
N ILE A 140 25.70 -1.27 -4.45
CA ILE A 140 24.35 -0.84 -4.08
C ILE A 140 24.06 -1.31 -2.66
N THR A 141 23.46 -0.45 -1.85
CA THR A 141 22.92 -0.84 -0.54
C THR A 141 21.44 -1.19 -0.71
N LEU A 142 21.06 -2.42 -0.37
CA LEU A 142 19.67 -2.84 -0.24
C LEU A 142 19.34 -2.97 1.24
N ARG A 143 18.34 -2.25 1.72
CA ARG A 143 17.96 -2.24 3.15
C ARG A 143 16.46 -2.38 3.33
N GLY A 144 16.06 -3.48 3.96
CA GLY A 144 14.72 -3.62 4.53
C GLY A 144 14.55 -2.79 5.78
N TYR A 145 13.32 -2.33 6.01
CA TYR A 145 12.94 -1.66 7.24
C TYR A 145 11.46 -1.93 7.56
N LEU A 146 11.09 -1.80 8.83
CA LEU A 146 9.70 -1.79 9.26
C LEU A 146 9.39 -0.45 9.92
N VAL A 147 8.21 0.09 9.66
CA VAL A 147 7.75 1.33 10.29
C VAL A 147 7.71 1.23 11.82
N GLY A 148 7.46 0.03 12.36
CA GLY A 148 7.45 -0.24 13.80
C GLY A 148 8.79 0.03 14.49
N ASP A 149 9.91 -0.10 13.77
CA ASP A 149 11.26 0.16 14.31
C ASP A 149 11.60 1.66 14.40
N HIS A 150 10.69 2.53 13.94
CA HIS A 150 10.90 3.98 13.81
C HIS A 150 9.79 4.81 14.47
N LEU A 151 9.03 4.23 15.39
CA LEU A 151 7.97 4.95 16.10
C LEU A 151 8.50 6.10 16.98
N ASP A 152 9.78 6.06 17.36
CA ASP A 152 10.50 7.17 18.00
C ASP A 152 10.47 8.47 17.17
N ARG A 153 10.36 8.33 15.84
CA ARG A 153 10.31 9.46 14.90
C ARG A 153 8.89 9.93 14.57
N ALA A 154 7.85 9.25 15.05
CA ALA A 154 6.47 9.53 14.66
C ALA A 154 6.06 10.99 14.97
N GLY A 155 6.50 11.52 16.12
CA GLY A 155 6.21 12.91 16.51
C GLY A 155 6.84 13.95 15.58
N ASP A 156 8.07 13.71 15.13
CA ASP A 156 8.76 14.57 14.15
C ASP A 156 8.09 14.52 12.79
N TRP A 157 7.71 13.31 12.36
CA TRP A 157 6.98 13.11 11.11
C TRP A 157 5.65 13.85 11.11
N VAL A 158 4.83 13.70 12.16
CA VAL A 158 3.53 14.38 12.27
C VAL A 158 3.69 15.90 12.16
N ARG A 159 4.67 16.48 12.86
CA ARG A 159 4.93 17.93 12.78
C ARG A 159 5.35 18.38 11.38
N THR A 160 6.13 17.56 10.69
CA THR A 160 6.61 17.86 9.34
C THR A 160 5.47 17.77 8.32
N ALA A 161 4.75 16.65 8.33
CA ALA A 161 3.62 16.41 7.44
C ALA A 161 2.51 17.44 7.64
N ALA A 162 2.21 17.84 8.89
CA ALA A 162 1.22 18.88 9.17
C ALA A 162 1.56 20.22 8.49
N ARG A 163 2.83 20.63 8.50
CA ARG A 163 3.26 21.86 7.81
C ARG A 163 3.10 21.73 6.30
N TRP A 164 3.51 20.58 5.74
CA TRP A 164 3.38 20.35 4.30
C TRP A 164 1.93 20.26 3.82
N LEU A 165 1.03 19.76 4.67
CA LEU A 165 -0.41 19.79 4.41
C LEU A 165 -0.94 21.23 4.41
N ASP A 166 -0.51 22.03 5.41
CA ASP A 166 -0.93 23.43 5.56
C ASP A 166 -0.44 24.32 4.41
N ASP A 167 0.83 24.17 4.01
CA ASP A 167 1.43 24.94 2.91
C ASP A 167 1.14 24.36 1.50
N GLY A 168 0.49 23.20 1.43
CA GLY A 168 0.08 22.54 0.19
C GLY A 168 1.18 21.80 -0.57
N SER A 169 2.38 21.67 0.00
CA SER A 169 3.49 20.86 -0.55
C SER A 169 3.26 19.35 -0.41
N LEU A 170 2.49 18.91 0.58
CA LEU A 170 1.96 17.55 0.68
C LEU A 170 0.48 17.55 0.29
N ARG A 171 0.18 16.98 -0.87
CA ARG A 171 -1.18 16.85 -1.38
C ARG A 171 -1.69 15.45 -1.08
N VAL A 172 -2.85 15.38 -0.43
CA VAL A 172 -3.52 14.11 -0.14
C VAL A 172 -4.83 14.03 -0.92
N ARG A 173 -5.13 12.81 -1.37
CA ARG A 173 -6.42 12.46 -1.96
C ARG A 173 -6.93 11.21 -1.27
N GLU A 174 -8.22 11.22 -1.03
CA GLU A 174 -8.92 10.14 -0.39
C GLU A 174 -10.20 9.89 -1.17
N THR A 175 -10.57 8.62 -1.27
CA THR A 175 -11.89 8.18 -1.67
C THR A 175 -12.52 7.58 -0.44
N VAL A 176 -13.59 8.20 0.05
CA VAL A 176 -14.30 7.75 1.25
C VAL A 176 -15.60 7.08 0.84
N VAL A 177 -15.78 5.85 1.30
CA VAL A 177 -17.02 5.09 1.24
C VAL A 177 -17.59 5.02 2.65
N GLU A 178 -18.90 5.13 2.81
CA GLU A 178 -19.57 5.07 4.11
C GLU A 178 -20.13 3.66 4.33
N GLY A 179 -20.03 3.12 5.55
CA GLY A 179 -20.65 1.84 5.93
C GLY A 179 -19.78 0.60 5.67
N ILE A 180 -19.75 -0.32 6.63
CA ILE A 180 -18.97 -1.57 6.54
C ILE A 180 -19.50 -2.48 5.43
N GLU A 181 -20.80 -2.44 5.16
CA GLU A 181 -21.49 -3.14 4.10
C GLU A 181 -20.95 -2.82 2.71
N HIS A 182 -20.36 -1.64 2.53
CA HIS A 182 -19.74 -1.21 1.28
C HIS A 182 -18.23 -1.44 1.22
N ALA A 183 -17.63 -2.05 2.26
CA ALA A 183 -16.19 -2.29 2.28
C ALA A 183 -15.73 -3.28 1.20
N LEU A 184 -16.55 -4.27 0.85
CA LEU A 184 -16.23 -5.19 -0.26
C LEU A 184 -16.29 -4.47 -1.61
N ASP A 185 -17.30 -3.65 -1.85
CA ASP A 185 -17.39 -2.84 -3.08
C ASP A 185 -16.22 -1.88 -3.19
N ALA A 186 -15.85 -1.23 -2.07
CA ALA A 186 -14.67 -0.38 -1.99
C ALA A 186 -13.39 -1.17 -2.33
N PHE A 187 -13.25 -2.38 -1.81
CA PHE A 187 -12.11 -3.27 -2.09
C PHE A 187 -12.05 -3.70 -3.56
N LEU A 188 -13.15 -4.22 -4.12
CA LEU A 188 -13.20 -4.65 -5.51
C LEU A 188 -13.02 -3.47 -6.48
N GLY A 189 -13.63 -2.32 -6.17
CA GLY A 189 -13.47 -1.10 -6.95
C GLY A 189 -12.04 -0.58 -6.96
N MET A 190 -11.35 -0.61 -5.81
CA MET A 190 -9.95 -0.22 -5.73
C MET A 190 -9.05 -1.17 -6.56
N MET A 191 -9.35 -2.48 -6.62
CA MET A 191 -8.59 -3.45 -7.42
C MET A 191 -8.72 -3.16 -8.92
N GLY A 192 -9.84 -2.58 -9.33
CA GLY A 192 -10.09 -2.08 -10.68
C GLY A 192 -9.64 -0.62 -10.91
N GLY A 193 -8.97 0.02 -9.96
CA GLY A 193 -8.49 1.40 -10.08
C GLY A 193 -9.56 2.50 -9.95
N ALA A 194 -10.72 2.19 -9.37
CA ALA A 194 -11.83 3.15 -9.23
C ALA A 194 -11.53 4.30 -8.25
N ASN A 195 -10.63 4.10 -7.28
CA ASN A 195 -10.29 5.11 -6.29
C ASN A 195 -9.35 6.20 -6.82
N THR A 196 -9.39 7.33 -6.13
CA THR A 196 -8.43 8.42 -6.25
C THR A 196 -7.75 8.60 -4.90
N GLY A 197 -6.46 8.24 -4.83
CA GLY A 197 -5.71 8.29 -3.57
C GLY A 197 -6.15 7.18 -2.60
N LYS A 198 -6.06 7.43 -1.31
CA LYS A 198 -6.35 6.43 -0.28
C LYS A 198 -7.83 6.01 -0.32
N MET A 199 -8.13 4.72 -0.48
CA MET A 199 -9.49 4.21 -0.31
C MET A 199 -9.74 4.00 1.19
N LEU A 200 -10.74 4.69 1.73
CA LEU A 200 -11.16 4.63 3.12
C LEU A 200 -12.63 4.22 3.20
N VAL A 201 -12.96 3.39 4.18
CA VAL A 201 -14.34 3.13 4.56
C VAL A 201 -14.56 3.76 5.91
N ARG A 202 -15.42 4.78 5.99
CA ARG A 202 -15.85 5.36 7.26
C ARG A 202 -16.91 4.45 7.86
N LEU A 203 -16.67 4.03 9.09
CA LEU A 203 -17.62 3.22 9.84
C LEU A 203 -18.57 4.15 10.59
N ALA A 204 -19.87 3.79 10.61
CA ALA A 204 -20.86 4.57 11.36
C ALA A 204 -20.39 4.77 12.80
N SER A 205 -20.41 6.02 13.27
CA SER A 205 -20.17 6.32 14.68
C SER A 205 -21.19 5.58 15.51
N ARG A 206 -20.77 4.91 16.60
CA ARG A 206 -21.70 4.33 17.58
C ARG A 206 -22.59 5.45 18.12
N THR A 207 -23.79 5.62 17.58
CA THR A 207 -24.88 6.33 18.25
C THR A 207 -25.34 5.42 19.39
N GLY A 208 -24.70 5.56 20.55
CA GLY A 208 -25.04 4.75 21.73
C GLY A 208 -23.83 4.37 22.58
N ARG A 209 -23.22 5.37 23.22
CA ARG A 209 -22.88 5.23 24.64
C ARG A 209 -23.78 6.20 25.38
N GLU A 210 -24.90 5.71 25.90
CA GLU A 210 -25.39 6.29 27.14
C GLU A 210 -24.41 5.86 28.23
N ALA A 211 -23.75 6.86 28.83
CA ALA A 211 -22.85 6.87 29.98
C ALA A 211 -21.90 5.66 30.16
#